data_AF-A0A354G6C1-F1
#
_entry.id   AF-A0A354G6C1-F1
#
_cell.length_a   1.000
_cell.length_b   1.000
_cell.length_c   1.000
_cell.angle_alpha   90.00
_cell.angle_beta   90.00
_cell.angle_gamma   90.00
#
_symmetry.space_group_name_H-M   'P 1'
#
loop_
_entity.id
_entity.type
_entity.pdbx_description
1 polymer ?
#
loop_
_entity_poly.entity_id
_entity_poly.type
_entity_poly.pdbx_seq_one_letter_code
_entity_poly.pdbx_strand_id
1 'polypeptide(L)'
;MSEELLSRLQKETGCDTVFGAMLLKFTGGDVDGAIQIMNSVDKNIYILKGKFIGQSSKSYGAFIIVFNIKLKMYHISEIVLVKDDKSGIEFDFSRSWRDYLNDLRLYKKRNIVDGDKCTKFIGFINLQKNIQNLELKLLSKRENSEDDLRSFLTDILINTMGDVNVALKLKIDTTDVFELNKGIDSESVFSFNKEDVKEEDKEITDKKELIILKIEPEISPVTGVSISDLKKGDYIAVKIIDKRPIAEYIGTLLHAIDTKNNEPITIFALLKDVEVVEHGVFLTVEFGPGIYGSSYFGEDVKVNIKKDFITDDKVENEYVEKENIIMKYFWLFGGALFTIIMALFVLIFYYSS
;
A
#
# COMPACT_ATOMS: atom_id res chain seq x y z
N MET A 1 21.86 1.26 7.70
CA MET A 1 21.39 0.45 6.55
C MET A 1 22.24 0.86 5.36
N SER A 2 22.84 -0.07 4.61
CA SER A 2 23.76 0.30 3.51
C SER A 2 22.97 0.80 2.30
N GLU A 3 23.24 2.01 1.82
CA GLU A 3 22.63 2.59 0.61
C GLU A 3 22.85 1.71 -0.63
N GLU A 4 23.92 0.92 -0.63
CA GLU A 4 24.26 -0.03 -1.70
C GLU A 4 23.24 -1.17 -1.81
N LEU A 5 22.77 -1.71 -0.67
CA LEU A 5 21.74 -2.77 -0.66
C LEU A 5 20.41 -2.23 -1.15
N LEU A 6 20.07 -1.00 -0.78
CA LEU A 6 18.85 -0.33 -1.23
C LEU A 6 18.89 -0.08 -2.73
N SER A 7 19.99 0.45 -3.25
CA SER A 7 20.17 0.67 -4.69
C SER A 7 20.08 -0.63 -5.49
N ARG A 8 20.67 -1.71 -4.97
CA ARG A 8 20.57 -3.04 -5.59
C ARG A 8 19.13 -3.54 -5.61
N LEU A 9 18.43 -3.48 -4.48
CA LEU A 9 17.01 -3.88 -4.40
C LEU A 9 16.18 -3.08 -5.39
N GLN A 10 16.31 -1.75 -5.41
CA GLN A 10 15.58 -0.87 -6.33
C GLN A 10 15.87 -1.17 -7.81
N LYS A 11 17.09 -1.57 -8.15
CA LYS A 11 17.45 -1.90 -9.53
C LYS A 11 16.82 -3.22 -9.99
N GLU A 12 16.81 -4.22 -9.12
CA GLU A 12 16.26 -5.55 -9.43
C GLU A 12 14.73 -5.56 -9.33
N THR A 13 14.20 -4.81 -8.38
CA THR A 13 12.77 -4.61 -8.19
C THR A 13 12.54 -3.12 -8.15
N GLY A 14 12.10 -2.40 -9.18
CA GLY A 14 11.87 -0.93 -9.14
C GLY A 14 11.00 -0.29 -8.01
N CYS A 15 11.01 -0.76 -6.76
CA CYS A 15 10.35 -0.21 -5.59
C CYS A 15 10.85 1.18 -5.25
N ASP A 16 9.98 1.97 -4.62
CA ASP A 16 10.36 3.26 -4.08
C ASP A 16 11.36 3.12 -2.92
N THR A 17 12.15 4.17 -2.71
CA THR A 17 13.25 4.21 -1.74
C THR A 17 12.78 3.93 -0.31
N VAL A 18 11.61 4.45 0.05
CA VAL A 18 11.05 4.27 1.41
C VAL A 18 10.64 2.82 1.62
N PHE A 19 9.98 2.22 0.63
CA PHE A 19 9.55 0.83 0.70
C PHE A 19 10.71 -0.16 0.63
N GLY A 20 11.68 0.06 -0.28
CA GLY A 20 12.88 -0.77 -0.34
C GLY A 20 13.65 -0.74 0.99
N ALA A 21 13.77 0.43 1.61
CA ALA A 21 14.40 0.58 2.92
C ALA A 21 13.61 -0.15 4.02
N MET A 22 12.28 -0.11 3.96
CA MET A 22 11.40 -0.83 4.87
C MET A 22 11.57 -2.35 4.74
N LEU A 23 11.55 -2.88 3.51
CA LEU A 23 11.75 -4.30 3.25
C LEU A 23 13.12 -4.77 3.71
N LEU A 24 14.18 -4.02 3.39
CA LEU A 24 15.53 -4.38 3.85
C LEU A 24 15.65 -4.30 5.36
N LYS A 25 15.00 -3.33 6.02
CA LYS A 25 14.94 -3.29 7.48
C LYS A 25 14.23 -4.52 8.04
N PHE A 26 13.14 -4.93 7.40
CA PHE A 26 12.36 -6.09 7.81
C PHE A 26 13.11 -7.42 7.61
N THR A 27 13.83 -7.56 6.51
CA THR A 27 14.62 -8.77 6.20
C THR A 27 16.02 -8.76 6.82
N GLY A 28 16.33 -7.79 7.69
CA GLY A 28 17.66 -7.68 8.31
C GLY A 28 18.79 -7.38 7.32
N GLY A 29 18.47 -6.82 6.15
CA GLY A 29 19.41 -6.53 5.07
C GLY A 29 19.50 -7.61 3.99
N ASP A 30 18.69 -8.68 4.08
CA ASP A 30 18.61 -9.71 3.05
C ASP A 30 17.83 -9.20 1.82
N VAL A 31 18.58 -8.89 0.75
CA VAL A 31 18.05 -8.39 -0.52
C VAL A 31 17.24 -9.48 -1.23
N ASP A 32 17.73 -10.72 -1.25
CA ASP A 32 17.08 -11.81 -1.98
C ASP A 32 15.75 -12.17 -1.27
N GLY A 33 15.75 -12.15 0.06
CA GLY A 33 14.53 -12.25 0.87
C GLY A 33 13.53 -11.12 0.63
N ALA A 34 14.00 -9.88 0.46
CA ALA A 34 13.14 -8.75 0.13
C ALA A 34 12.53 -8.88 -1.27
N ILE A 35 13.31 -9.36 -2.25
CA ILE A 35 12.83 -9.66 -3.60
C ILE A 35 11.77 -10.77 -3.57
N GLN A 36 12.02 -11.82 -2.79
CA GLN A 36 11.08 -12.93 -2.64
C GLN A 36 9.75 -12.47 -2.03
N ILE A 37 9.79 -11.59 -1.01
CA ILE A 37 8.59 -10.95 -0.45
C ILE A 37 7.82 -10.23 -1.55
N MET A 38 8.49 -9.39 -2.34
CA MET A 38 7.83 -8.61 -3.40
C MET A 38 7.20 -9.52 -4.46
N ASN A 39 7.90 -10.58 -4.87
CA ASN A 39 7.43 -11.52 -5.87
C ASN A 39 6.30 -12.44 -5.38
N SER A 40 6.10 -12.56 -4.07
CA SER A 40 5.09 -13.43 -3.47
C SER A 40 3.81 -12.69 -3.06
N VAL A 41 3.72 -11.38 -3.35
CA VAL A 41 2.47 -10.63 -3.17
C VAL A 41 1.46 -10.94 -4.27
N ASP A 42 0.20 -11.06 -3.86
CA ASP A 42 -0.91 -11.43 -4.71
C ASP A 42 -1.01 -10.51 -5.94
N LYS A 43 -1.05 -11.11 -7.13
CA LYS A 43 -1.25 -10.42 -8.42
C LYS A 43 -2.70 -10.02 -8.59
N ASN A 44 -3.16 -9.13 -7.72
CA ASN A 44 -4.53 -8.64 -7.63
C ASN A 44 -4.82 -7.48 -8.59
N ILE A 45 -3.87 -7.11 -9.44
CA ILE A 45 -4.05 -6.08 -10.46
C ILE A 45 -4.12 -6.76 -11.83
N TYR A 46 -5.25 -6.54 -12.49
CA TYR A 46 -5.50 -7.01 -13.86
C TYR A 46 -5.20 -5.89 -14.85
N ILE A 47 -4.57 -6.26 -15.96
CA ILE A 47 -4.21 -5.36 -17.03
C ILE A 47 -4.91 -5.81 -18.30
N LEU A 48 -5.87 -5.02 -18.75
CA LEU A 48 -6.65 -5.29 -19.95
C LEU A 48 -6.11 -4.45 -21.09
N LYS A 49 -5.46 -5.09 -22.07
CA LYS A 49 -5.02 -4.45 -23.31
C LYS A 49 -5.99 -4.79 -24.43
N GLY A 50 -6.59 -3.77 -25.02
CA GLY A 50 -7.56 -3.94 -26.09
C GLY A 50 -7.19 -3.20 -27.36
N LYS A 51 -7.61 -3.76 -28.49
CA LYS A 51 -7.62 -3.12 -29.80
C LYS A 51 -8.98 -3.31 -30.41
N PHE A 52 -9.52 -2.28 -31.04
CA PHE A 52 -10.84 -2.35 -31.61
C PHE A 52 -10.93 -1.69 -32.97
N ILE A 53 -11.91 -2.14 -33.75
CA ILE A 53 -12.29 -1.59 -35.04
C ILE A 53 -13.80 -1.42 -35.04
N GLY A 54 -14.29 -0.18 -35.14
CA GLY A 54 -15.66 0.12 -35.52
C GLY A 54 -15.76 0.14 -37.04
N GLN A 55 -16.33 -0.90 -37.63
CA GLN A 55 -16.30 -1.12 -39.07
C GLN A 55 -17.13 -0.09 -39.83
N SER A 56 -18.30 0.27 -39.30
CA SER A 56 -19.23 1.19 -39.97
C SER A 56 -18.76 2.63 -39.85
N SER A 57 -18.27 3.00 -38.67
CA SER A 57 -17.74 4.33 -38.33
C SER A 57 -16.31 4.56 -38.81
N LYS A 58 -15.63 3.50 -39.26
CA LYS A 58 -14.19 3.46 -39.57
C LYS A 58 -13.34 4.01 -38.42
N SER A 59 -13.73 3.69 -37.19
CA SER A 59 -12.98 4.06 -35.99
C SER A 59 -11.99 2.96 -35.65
N TYR A 60 -10.74 3.33 -35.40
CA TYR A 60 -9.66 2.42 -35.02
C TYR A 60 -9.08 2.90 -33.70
N GLY A 61 -8.81 1.97 -32.79
CA GLY A 61 -8.24 2.38 -31.52
C GLY A 61 -7.74 1.25 -30.65
N ALA A 62 -7.10 1.66 -29.57
CA ALA A 62 -6.46 0.78 -28.62
C ALA A 62 -6.60 1.36 -27.22
N PHE A 63 -6.70 0.49 -26.22
CA PHE A 63 -6.81 0.90 -24.83
C PHE A 63 -5.98 0.01 -23.91
N ILE A 64 -5.69 0.54 -22.73
CA ILE A 64 -5.19 -0.20 -21.58
C ILE A 64 -5.97 0.21 -20.33
N ILE A 65 -6.42 -0.79 -19.57
CA ILE A 65 -7.07 -0.60 -18.27
C ILE A 65 -6.30 -1.40 -17.22
N VAL A 66 -5.86 -0.73 -16.17
CA VAL A 66 -5.18 -1.35 -15.02
C VAL A 66 -6.14 -1.28 -13.84
N PHE A 67 -6.64 -2.43 -13.42
CA PHE A 67 -7.69 -2.54 -12.41
C PHE A 67 -7.21 -3.34 -11.20
N ASN A 68 -7.30 -2.75 -10.01
CA ASN A 68 -7.01 -3.44 -8.76
C ASN A 68 -8.29 -4.05 -8.19
N ILE A 69 -8.35 -5.37 -8.17
CA ILE A 69 -9.56 -6.11 -7.77
C ILE A 69 -9.86 -5.98 -6.28
N LYS A 70 -8.82 -5.85 -5.44
CA LYS A 70 -8.96 -5.74 -3.99
C LYS A 70 -9.50 -4.36 -3.60
N LEU A 71 -8.97 -3.32 -4.23
CA LEU A 71 -9.37 -1.93 -3.99
C LEU A 71 -10.60 -1.50 -4.81
N LYS A 72 -11.06 -2.34 -5.74
CA LYS A 72 -12.17 -2.07 -6.66
C LYS A 72 -12.01 -0.74 -7.41
N MET A 73 -10.79 -0.40 -7.77
CA MET A 73 -10.44 0.87 -8.40
C MET A 73 -9.52 0.68 -9.58
N TYR A 74 -9.65 1.56 -10.57
CA TYR A 74 -8.68 1.68 -11.65
C TYR A 74 -7.48 2.48 -11.17
N HIS A 75 -6.29 2.00 -11.49
CA HIS A 75 -5.06 2.77 -11.31
C HIS A 75 -4.72 3.55 -12.57
N ILE A 76 -4.99 2.98 -13.75
CA ILE A 76 -4.67 3.60 -15.04
C ILE A 76 -5.77 3.22 -16.05
N SER A 77 -6.29 4.19 -16.79
CA SER A 77 -7.14 3.96 -17.97
C SER A 77 -6.72 4.89 -19.09
N GLU A 78 -6.15 4.34 -20.17
CA GLU A 78 -5.76 5.10 -21.36
C GLU A 78 -6.40 4.49 -22.59
N ILE A 79 -6.82 5.36 -23.51
CA ILE A 79 -7.41 4.99 -24.80
C ILE A 79 -6.94 5.97 -25.86
N VAL A 80 -6.67 5.43 -27.05
CA VAL A 80 -6.52 6.19 -28.29
C VAL A 80 -7.61 5.75 -29.24
N LEU A 81 -8.23 6.71 -29.91
CA LEU A 81 -9.24 6.48 -30.93
C LEU A 81 -8.99 7.46 -32.07
N VAL A 82 -8.87 6.93 -33.28
CA VAL A 82 -8.68 7.72 -34.49
C VAL A 82 -9.67 7.26 -35.55
N LYS A 83 -10.15 8.20 -36.36
CA LYS A 83 -11.09 7.93 -37.44
C LYS A 83 -10.35 7.84 -38.77
N ASP A 84 -10.73 6.88 -39.60
CA ASP A 84 -10.20 6.68 -40.95
C ASP A 84 -8.67 6.39 -41.02
N ASP A 85 -8.00 6.17 -39.88
CA ASP A 85 -6.57 5.84 -39.81
C ASP A 85 -6.35 4.54 -39.00
N LYS A 86 -5.76 3.54 -39.66
CA LYS A 86 -5.46 2.23 -39.06
C LYS A 86 -4.27 2.26 -38.12
N SER A 87 -3.47 3.33 -38.08
CA SER A 87 -2.35 3.44 -37.15
C SER A 87 -2.81 3.32 -35.68
N GLY A 88 -4.08 3.67 -35.40
CA GLY A 88 -4.72 3.49 -34.09
C GLY A 88 -4.84 2.03 -33.59
N ILE A 89 -4.51 1.03 -34.41
CA ILE A 89 -4.48 -0.40 -34.01
C ILE A 89 -3.11 -1.06 -34.17
N GLU A 90 -2.04 -0.32 -34.50
CA GLU A 90 -0.71 -0.87 -34.79
C GLU A 90 0.14 -1.16 -33.53
N PHE A 91 -0.44 -1.10 -32.34
CA PHE A 91 0.26 -1.33 -31.06
C PHE A 91 0.62 -2.81 -30.83
N ASP A 92 1.83 -3.16 -30.39
CA ASP A 92 2.18 -4.58 -30.22
C ASP A 92 1.68 -5.16 -28.88
N PHE A 93 0.79 -6.15 -28.92
CA PHE A 93 0.29 -6.86 -27.72
C PHE A 93 1.33 -7.77 -27.05
N SER A 94 2.37 -8.17 -27.78
CA SER A 94 3.43 -9.03 -27.25
C SER A 94 4.34 -8.28 -26.28
N ARG A 95 4.44 -6.95 -26.41
CA ARG A 95 5.21 -6.08 -25.52
C ARG A 95 4.67 -6.06 -24.09
N SER A 96 5.54 -5.65 -23.17
CA SER A 96 5.18 -5.41 -21.78
C SER A 96 4.04 -4.40 -21.70
N TRP A 97 3.22 -4.49 -20.65
CA TRP A 97 2.10 -3.55 -20.50
C TRP A 97 2.56 -2.09 -20.32
N ARG A 98 3.76 -1.88 -19.76
CA ARG A 98 4.36 -0.56 -19.60
C ARG A 98 4.73 0.06 -20.93
N ASP A 99 5.41 -0.71 -21.78
CA ASP A 99 5.77 -0.25 -23.13
C ASP A 99 4.51 0.05 -23.93
N TYR A 100 3.49 -0.81 -23.81
CA TYR A 100 2.20 -0.59 -24.44
C TYR A 100 1.51 0.71 -23.96
N LEU A 101 1.51 0.98 -22.64
CA LEU A 101 0.99 2.22 -22.07
C LEU A 101 1.76 3.45 -22.56
N ASN A 102 3.09 3.35 -22.59
CA ASN A 102 3.96 4.43 -23.08
C ASN A 102 3.74 4.70 -24.56
N ASP A 103 3.61 3.64 -25.38
CA ASP A 103 3.31 3.73 -26.80
C ASP A 103 1.96 4.45 -27.02
N LEU A 104 0.91 4.13 -26.24
CA LEU A 104 -0.38 4.83 -26.29
C LEU A 104 -0.25 6.32 -25.93
N ARG A 105 0.46 6.64 -24.84
CA ARG A 105 0.66 8.03 -24.39
C ARG A 105 1.45 8.85 -25.40
N LEU A 106 2.51 8.28 -25.97
CA LEU A 106 3.31 8.91 -27.02
C LEU A 106 2.48 9.13 -28.29
N TYR A 107 1.66 8.14 -28.67
CA TYR A 107 0.76 8.26 -29.81
C TYR A 107 -0.24 9.41 -29.61
N LYS A 108 -0.88 9.49 -28.44
CA LYS A 108 -1.83 10.56 -28.08
C LYS A 108 -1.20 11.95 -28.10
N LYS A 109 0.08 12.07 -27.74
CA LYS A 109 0.84 13.33 -27.80
C LYS A 109 1.20 13.76 -29.23
N ARG A 110 1.37 12.80 -30.14
CA ARG A 110 1.85 13.05 -31.52
C ARG A 110 0.73 13.16 -32.54
N ASN A 111 -0.43 12.58 -32.26
CA ASN A 111 -1.53 12.46 -33.22
C ASN A 111 -2.82 13.09 -32.68
N ILE A 112 -3.69 13.50 -33.60
CA ILE A 112 -5.03 13.97 -33.27
C ILE A 112 -5.91 12.75 -32.97
N VAL A 113 -6.42 12.67 -31.75
CA VAL A 113 -7.34 11.62 -31.30
C VAL A 113 -8.74 12.18 -31.07
N ASP A 114 -9.77 11.33 -31.16
CA ASP A 114 -11.16 11.67 -30.84
C ASP A 114 -11.34 11.76 -29.31
N GLY A 115 -11.03 12.95 -28.76
CA GLY A 115 -11.00 13.20 -27.32
C GLY A 115 -12.34 12.97 -26.63
N ASP A 116 -13.45 13.29 -27.30
CA ASP A 116 -14.81 13.15 -26.74
C ASP A 116 -15.16 11.68 -26.55
N LYS A 117 -14.92 10.84 -27.56
CA LYS A 117 -15.14 9.39 -27.44
C LYS A 117 -14.16 8.75 -26.45
N CYS A 118 -12.91 9.19 -26.41
CA CYS A 118 -11.95 8.72 -25.40
C CYS A 118 -12.47 9.00 -23.98
N THR A 119 -12.94 10.22 -23.73
CA THR A 119 -13.49 10.64 -22.44
C THR A 119 -14.75 9.86 -22.10
N LYS A 120 -15.65 9.66 -23.08
CA LYS A 120 -16.88 8.88 -22.91
C LYS A 120 -16.60 7.42 -22.57
N PHE A 121 -15.61 6.80 -23.21
CA PHE A 121 -15.17 5.44 -22.90
C PHE A 121 -14.68 5.32 -21.46
N ILE A 122 -13.77 6.21 -21.05
CA ILE A 122 -13.26 6.24 -19.67
C ILE A 122 -14.41 6.48 -18.67
N GLY A 123 -15.34 7.39 -19.00
CA GLY A 123 -16.53 7.65 -18.20
C GLY A 123 -17.41 6.42 -18.01
N PHE A 124 -17.65 5.63 -19.07
CA PHE A 124 -18.40 4.38 -18.94
C PHE A 124 -17.67 3.34 -18.11
N ILE A 125 -16.36 3.18 -18.31
CA ILE A 125 -15.55 2.25 -17.52
C ILE A 125 -15.59 2.59 -16.03
N ASN A 126 -15.58 3.88 -15.69
CA ASN A 126 -15.60 4.40 -14.32
C ASN A 126 -16.98 4.37 -13.63
N LEU A 127 -18.05 3.94 -14.31
CA LEU A 127 -19.35 3.76 -13.67
C LEU A 127 -19.27 2.64 -12.63
N GLN A 128 -19.80 2.87 -11.42
CA GLN A 128 -19.77 1.91 -10.31
C GLN A 128 -20.33 0.53 -10.70
N LYS A 129 -21.44 0.48 -11.45
CA LYS A 129 -22.02 -0.77 -11.98
C LYS A 129 -21.04 -1.54 -12.89
N ASN A 130 -20.24 -0.81 -13.66
CA ASN A 130 -19.30 -1.39 -14.62
C ASN A 130 -18.03 -1.88 -13.90
N ILE A 131 -17.59 -1.19 -12.85
CA ILE A 131 -16.55 -1.66 -11.93
C ILE A 131 -16.95 -3.00 -11.30
N GLN A 132 -18.16 -3.09 -10.75
CA GLN A 132 -18.67 -4.33 -10.15
C GLN A 132 -18.76 -5.47 -11.17
N ASN A 133 -19.26 -5.19 -12.38
CA ASN A 133 -19.32 -6.19 -13.45
C ASN A 133 -17.94 -6.67 -13.87
N LEU A 134 -16.97 -5.76 -13.95
CA LEU A 134 -15.58 -6.07 -14.30
C LEU A 134 -14.91 -6.91 -13.21
N GLU A 135 -15.12 -6.60 -11.93
CA GLU A 135 -14.69 -7.43 -10.79
C GLU A 135 -15.25 -8.86 -10.89
N LEU A 136 -16.56 -9.01 -11.06
CA LEU A 136 -17.22 -10.32 -11.14
C LEU A 136 -16.69 -11.16 -12.31
N LYS A 137 -16.47 -10.54 -13.47
CA LYS A 137 -15.97 -11.21 -14.67
C LYS A 137 -14.50 -11.61 -14.54
N LEU A 138 -13.67 -10.80 -13.87
CA LEU A 138 -12.26 -11.11 -13.62
C LEU A 138 -12.05 -12.18 -12.53
N LEU A 139 -12.92 -12.25 -11.52
CA LEU A 139 -12.85 -13.30 -10.48
C LEU A 139 -13.48 -14.64 -10.91
N SER A 140 -14.25 -14.63 -11.99
CA SER A 140 -14.93 -15.81 -12.50
C SER A 140 -13.93 -16.86 -13.00
N LYS A 141 -13.87 -18.01 -12.33
CA LYS A 141 -13.11 -19.21 -12.77
C LYS A 141 -13.81 -20.01 -13.88
N ARG A 142 -14.87 -19.46 -14.49
CA ARG A 142 -15.59 -20.14 -15.57
C ARG A 142 -14.72 -20.16 -16.83
N GLU A 143 -14.82 -21.25 -17.60
CA GLU A 143 -14.08 -21.45 -18.85
C GLU A 143 -14.32 -20.32 -19.88
N ASN A 144 -15.47 -19.64 -19.81
CA ASN A 144 -15.87 -18.55 -20.73
C ASN A 144 -15.66 -17.13 -20.16
N SER A 145 -14.89 -16.95 -19.08
CA SER A 145 -14.75 -15.64 -18.42
C SER A 145 -14.14 -14.56 -19.34
N GLU A 146 -13.23 -14.95 -20.24
CA GLU A 146 -12.61 -14.02 -21.20
C GLU A 146 -13.61 -13.55 -22.26
N ASP A 147 -14.47 -14.44 -22.76
CA ASP A 147 -15.51 -14.12 -23.73
C ASP A 147 -16.59 -13.21 -23.12
N ASP A 148 -16.94 -13.47 -21.86
CA ASP A 148 -17.85 -12.64 -21.08
C ASP A 148 -17.29 -11.23 -20.84
N LEU A 149 -15.98 -11.10 -20.63
CA LEU A 149 -15.30 -9.82 -20.48
C LEU A 149 -15.18 -9.10 -21.82
N ARG A 150 -14.87 -9.82 -22.89
CA ARG A 150 -14.79 -9.30 -24.26
C ARG A 150 -16.15 -8.75 -24.70
N SER A 151 -17.23 -9.48 -24.42
CA SER A 151 -18.60 -9.04 -24.73
C SER A 151 -18.95 -7.75 -23.99
N PHE A 152 -18.68 -7.72 -22.68
CA PHE A 152 -18.89 -6.53 -21.85
C PHE A 152 -18.13 -5.29 -22.35
N LEU A 153 -16.83 -5.44 -22.68
CA LEU A 153 -16.04 -4.33 -23.20
C LEU A 153 -16.50 -3.93 -24.61
N THR A 154 -16.97 -4.88 -25.42
CA THR A 154 -17.57 -4.59 -26.74
C THR A 154 -18.82 -3.74 -26.59
N ASP A 155 -19.70 -4.04 -25.63
CA ASP A 155 -20.90 -3.24 -25.36
C ASP A 155 -20.53 -1.80 -24.97
N ILE A 156 -19.50 -1.62 -24.15
CA ILE A 156 -19.00 -0.28 -23.79
C ILE A 156 -18.48 0.45 -25.03
N LEU A 157 -17.73 -0.23 -25.90
CA LEU A 157 -17.21 0.36 -27.14
C LEU A 157 -18.33 0.73 -28.12
N ILE A 158 -19.35 -0.11 -28.28
CA ILE A 158 -20.54 0.16 -29.11
C ILE A 158 -21.22 1.44 -28.62
N ASN A 159 -21.48 1.54 -27.31
CA ASN A 159 -22.11 2.73 -26.69
C ASN A 159 -21.24 3.99 -26.77
N THR A 160 -19.92 3.81 -26.77
CA THR A 160 -18.96 4.91 -26.92
C THR A 160 -18.94 5.43 -28.36
N MET A 161 -18.83 4.53 -29.33
CA MET A 161 -18.62 4.88 -30.74
C MET A 161 -19.91 5.18 -31.50
N GLY A 162 -21.04 4.66 -31.03
CA GLY A 162 -22.28 4.65 -31.80
C GLY A 162 -22.21 3.72 -33.02
N ASP A 163 -21.38 2.67 -32.95
CA ASP A 163 -21.20 1.68 -34.02
C ASP A 163 -21.54 0.30 -33.48
N VAL A 164 -22.49 -0.39 -34.12
CA VAL A 164 -22.90 -1.75 -33.72
C VAL A 164 -21.91 -2.82 -34.21
N ASN A 165 -21.09 -2.51 -35.21
CA ASN A 165 -20.15 -3.45 -35.81
C ASN A 165 -18.73 -3.21 -35.26
N VAL A 166 -18.54 -3.50 -33.97
CA VAL A 166 -17.25 -3.39 -33.30
C VAL A 166 -16.58 -4.76 -33.19
N ALA A 167 -15.37 -4.88 -33.73
CA ALA A 167 -14.50 -6.02 -33.50
C ALA A 167 -13.47 -5.68 -32.42
N LEU A 168 -13.41 -6.45 -31.34
CA LEU A 168 -12.47 -6.27 -30.22
C LEU A 168 -11.51 -7.45 -30.12
N LYS A 169 -10.21 -7.16 -30.09
CA LYS A 169 -9.17 -8.11 -29.66
C LYS A 169 -8.70 -7.71 -28.26
N LEU A 170 -8.69 -8.66 -27.34
CA LEU A 170 -8.35 -8.45 -25.93
C LEU A 170 -7.14 -9.32 -25.54
N LYS A 171 -6.29 -8.79 -24.67
CA LYS A 171 -5.25 -9.54 -23.95
C LYS A 171 -5.30 -9.14 -22.48
N ILE A 172 -5.25 -10.12 -21.60
CA ILE A 172 -5.31 -9.95 -20.15
C ILE A 172 -3.96 -10.36 -19.56
N ASP A 173 -3.31 -9.44 -18.87
CA ASP A 173 -2.13 -9.73 -18.05
C ASP A 173 -2.46 -9.50 -16.56
N THR A 174 -1.65 -10.02 -15.65
CA THR A 174 -1.77 -9.77 -14.21
C THR A 174 -0.45 -9.22 -13.65
N THR A 175 -0.56 -8.31 -12.68
CA THR A 175 0.58 -7.68 -12.02
C THR A 175 0.28 -7.50 -10.53
N ASP A 176 1.31 -7.21 -9.74
CA ASP A 176 1.20 -6.81 -8.35
C ASP A 176 1.36 -5.29 -8.18
N VAL A 177 1.11 -4.81 -6.96
CA VAL A 177 1.14 -3.38 -6.60
C VAL A 177 2.56 -2.82 -6.73
N PHE A 178 3.58 -3.64 -6.55
CA PHE A 178 4.96 -3.18 -6.61
C PHE A 178 5.38 -2.95 -8.05
N GLU A 179 5.14 -3.93 -8.92
CA GLU A 179 5.32 -3.78 -10.36
C GLU A 179 4.54 -2.56 -10.87
N LEU A 180 3.28 -2.35 -10.46
CA LEU A 180 2.55 -1.16 -10.86
C LEU A 180 3.29 0.14 -10.49
N ASN A 181 3.88 0.20 -9.29
CA ASN A 181 4.59 1.38 -8.80
C ASN A 181 6.01 1.53 -9.40
N LYS A 182 6.58 0.52 -10.07
CA LYS A 182 7.90 0.63 -10.73
C LYS A 182 7.81 1.59 -11.92
N GLY A 183 8.42 2.77 -11.79
CA GLY A 183 8.63 3.71 -12.90
C GLY A 183 7.41 4.53 -13.32
N ILE A 184 6.39 4.62 -12.46
CA ILE A 184 5.45 5.75 -12.54
C ILE A 184 6.19 6.93 -11.91
N ASP A 185 6.73 7.83 -12.74
CA ASP A 185 7.29 9.09 -12.24
C ASP A 185 6.26 9.75 -11.31
N SER A 186 6.69 10.02 -10.08
CA SER A 186 5.87 10.49 -8.96
C SER A 186 5.16 11.83 -9.20
N GLU A 187 5.27 12.41 -10.39
CA GLU A 187 4.70 13.70 -10.75
C GLU A 187 3.35 13.62 -11.49
N SER A 188 2.88 12.45 -11.97
CA SER A 188 1.69 12.42 -12.86
C SER A 188 0.53 11.51 -12.47
N VAL A 189 0.43 11.02 -11.23
CA VAL A 189 -0.66 10.09 -10.83
C VAL A 189 -1.62 10.61 -9.76
N PHE A 190 -1.40 11.82 -9.22
CA PHE A 190 -2.37 12.49 -8.34
C PHE A 190 -2.91 13.80 -8.91
N SER A 191 -3.26 13.80 -10.20
CA SER A 191 -4.05 14.88 -10.79
C SER A 191 -5.49 14.40 -11.01
N PHE A 192 -6.22 14.24 -9.91
CA PHE A 192 -7.68 14.34 -9.94
C PHE A 192 -8.07 15.63 -9.22
N ASN A 193 -8.84 16.44 -9.95
CA ASN A 193 -9.41 17.75 -9.62
C ASN A 193 -9.36 18.15 -8.15
N LYS A 194 -8.50 19.12 -7.86
CA LYS A 194 -8.48 19.89 -6.62
C LYS A 194 -9.38 21.11 -6.77
N GLU A 195 -10.66 20.89 -7.05
CA GLU A 195 -11.68 21.94 -6.94
C GLU A 195 -12.89 21.33 -6.22
N ASP A 196 -13.27 21.97 -5.11
CA ASP A 196 -14.43 21.73 -4.26
C ASP A 196 -14.43 20.50 -3.32
N VAL A 197 -13.50 20.48 -2.35
CA VAL A 197 -13.83 20.02 -0.99
C VAL A 197 -13.19 20.97 0.01
N LYS A 198 -14.04 21.70 0.74
CA LYS A 198 -13.64 22.55 1.86
C LYS A 198 -13.02 21.69 2.97
N GLU A 199 -11.96 22.25 3.54
CA GLU A 199 -11.21 21.78 4.69
C GLU A 199 -12.13 21.35 5.84
N GLU A 200 -12.06 20.07 6.19
CA GLU A 200 -12.15 19.63 7.58
C GLU A 200 -11.01 18.65 7.82
N ASP A 201 -10.16 18.98 8.79
CA ASP A 201 -9.03 18.21 9.26
C ASP A 201 -9.46 16.78 9.62
N LYS A 202 -9.15 15.84 8.74
CA LYS A 202 -8.86 14.46 9.11
C LYS A 202 -7.46 14.18 8.62
N GLU A 203 -6.58 13.86 9.56
CA GLU A 203 -5.30 13.20 9.28
C GLU A 203 -5.59 11.93 8.47
N ILE A 204 -5.57 12.07 7.15
CA ILE A 204 -5.37 10.96 6.23
C ILE A 204 -3.89 10.67 6.35
N THR A 205 -3.51 9.91 7.37
CA THR A 205 -2.19 9.29 7.41
C THR A 205 -2.10 8.42 6.16
N ASP A 206 -1.13 8.72 5.29
CA ASP A 206 -0.78 7.94 4.11
C ASP A 206 -0.76 6.44 4.41
N LYS A 207 -1.88 5.74 4.14
CA LYS A 207 -2.00 4.29 4.30
C LYS A 207 -1.18 3.58 3.22
N LYS A 208 0.13 3.48 3.43
CA LYS A 208 0.99 2.48 2.81
C LYS A 208 0.86 1.15 3.59
N GLU A 209 -0.33 0.57 3.60
CA GLU A 209 -0.56 -0.79 4.09
C GLU A 209 -0.04 -1.79 3.03
N LEU A 210 1.17 -2.32 3.22
CA LEU A 210 1.86 -3.06 2.15
C LEU A 210 1.58 -4.57 2.20
N ILE A 211 1.45 -5.17 3.38
CA ILE A 211 1.11 -6.60 3.54
C ILE A 211 0.18 -6.78 4.75
N ILE A 212 -0.97 -7.42 4.55
CA ILE A 212 -1.92 -7.78 5.61
C ILE A 212 -2.06 -9.30 5.62
N LEU A 213 -1.65 -9.95 6.71
CA LEU A 213 -1.70 -11.39 6.93
C LEU A 213 -2.95 -11.80 7.70
N LYS A 214 -3.50 -12.98 7.39
CA LYS A 214 -4.55 -13.58 8.21
C LYS A 214 -3.97 -14.12 9.52
N ILE A 215 -4.51 -13.68 10.65
CA ILE A 215 -4.03 -14.08 11.98
C ILE A 215 -5.16 -14.66 12.83
N GLU A 216 -4.79 -15.28 13.95
CA GLU A 216 -5.69 -15.75 14.97
C GLU A 216 -5.08 -15.45 16.36
N PRO A 217 -5.70 -14.61 17.20
CA PRO A 217 -5.30 -14.39 18.58
C PRO A 217 -5.37 -15.67 19.40
N GLU A 218 -4.43 -15.79 20.33
CA GLU A 218 -4.45 -16.85 21.31
C GLU A 218 -5.50 -16.52 22.39
N ILE A 219 -6.56 -17.33 22.43
CA ILE A 219 -7.67 -17.15 23.37
C ILE A 219 -7.22 -17.58 24.77
N SER A 220 -7.42 -16.72 25.76
CA SER A 220 -7.20 -17.02 27.18
C SER A 220 -8.44 -16.68 28.02
N PRO A 221 -9.37 -17.63 28.22
CA PRO A 221 -10.62 -17.37 28.92
C PRO A 221 -10.45 -16.99 30.41
N VAL A 222 -9.38 -17.49 31.05
CA VAL A 222 -9.15 -17.36 32.49
C VAL A 222 -8.30 -16.14 32.83
N THR A 223 -7.23 -15.90 32.08
CA THR A 223 -6.25 -14.84 32.39
C THR A 223 -6.17 -13.73 31.34
N GLY A 224 -6.87 -13.89 30.22
CA GLY A 224 -6.88 -12.94 29.11
C GLY A 224 -7.73 -11.71 29.37
N VAL A 225 -7.49 -10.70 28.54
CA VAL A 225 -8.23 -9.43 28.53
C VAL A 225 -9.32 -9.51 27.48
N SER A 226 -10.50 -8.94 27.78
CA SER A 226 -11.60 -8.89 26.82
C SER A 226 -11.17 -8.14 25.57
N ILE A 227 -11.54 -8.63 24.38
CA ILE A 227 -11.17 -7.99 23.12
C ILE A 227 -11.71 -6.54 23.04
N SER A 228 -12.85 -6.28 23.67
CA SER A 228 -13.46 -4.95 23.79
C SER A 228 -12.70 -4.00 24.73
N ASP A 229 -11.87 -4.53 25.62
CA ASP A 229 -11.09 -3.74 26.60
C ASP A 229 -9.65 -3.47 26.10
N LEU A 230 -9.29 -3.98 24.92
CA LEU A 230 -7.96 -3.80 24.35
C LEU A 230 -7.72 -2.34 23.95
N LYS A 231 -6.48 -1.88 24.13
CA LYS A 231 -6.05 -0.53 23.76
C LYS A 231 -5.00 -0.57 22.66
N LYS A 232 -5.08 0.39 21.74
CA LYS A 232 -3.99 0.62 20.78
C LYS A 232 -2.67 0.76 21.55
N GLY A 233 -1.64 0.04 21.11
CA GLY A 233 -0.37 -0.06 21.82
C GLY A 233 -0.16 -1.37 22.58
N ASP A 234 -1.21 -2.15 22.86
CA ASP A 234 -1.08 -3.44 23.54
C ASP A 234 -0.37 -4.48 22.67
N TYR A 235 0.43 -5.36 23.28
CA TYR A 235 0.99 -6.52 22.59
C TYR A 235 0.12 -7.74 22.82
N ILE A 236 -0.51 -8.22 21.75
CA ILE A 236 -1.41 -9.36 21.81
C ILE A 236 -0.72 -10.62 21.25
N ALA A 237 -1.02 -11.77 21.84
CA ALA A 237 -0.56 -13.06 21.36
C ALA A 237 -1.40 -13.51 20.15
N VAL A 238 -0.76 -13.79 19.02
CA VAL A 238 -1.39 -14.16 17.75
C VAL A 238 -0.61 -15.26 17.03
N LYS A 239 -1.31 -16.05 16.24
CA LYS A 239 -0.77 -17.03 15.29
C LYS A 239 -1.03 -16.55 13.87
N ILE A 240 -0.05 -16.73 12.99
CA ILE A 240 -0.23 -16.49 11.56
C ILE A 240 -0.84 -17.75 10.95
N ILE A 241 -2.12 -17.71 10.59
CA ILE A 241 -2.86 -18.83 10.00
C ILE A 241 -3.01 -18.73 8.48
N ASP A 242 -2.36 -17.73 7.91
CA ASP A 242 -2.38 -17.43 6.49
C ASP A 242 -1.53 -18.45 5.72
N LYS A 243 -2.15 -19.08 4.72
CA LYS A 243 -1.54 -20.15 3.92
C LYS A 243 -0.83 -19.64 2.67
N ARG A 244 -0.78 -18.32 2.46
CA ARG A 244 -0.06 -17.75 1.32
C ARG A 244 1.45 -17.95 1.49
N PRO A 245 2.21 -18.16 0.40
CA PRO A 245 3.67 -18.31 0.49
C PRO A 245 4.38 -17.16 1.21
N ILE A 246 3.87 -15.93 1.05
CA ILE A 246 4.37 -14.76 1.77
C ILE A 246 4.20 -14.87 3.29
N ALA A 247 3.10 -15.47 3.74
CA ALA A 247 2.85 -15.69 5.16
C ALA A 247 3.72 -16.80 5.74
N GLU A 248 4.01 -17.84 4.96
CA GLU A 248 4.97 -18.89 5.33
C GLU A 248 6.39 -18.32 5.46
N TYR A 249 6.78 -17.47 4.51
CA TYR A 249 8.06 -16.78 4.55
C TYR A 249 8.17 -15.80 5.74
N ILE A 250 7.20 -14.90 5.90
CA ILE A 250 7.14 -13.96 7.03
C ILE A 250 7.05 -14.73 8.35
N GLY A 251 6.25 -15.79 8.41
CA GLY A 251 6.12 -16.64 9.58
C GLY A 251 7.45 -17.31 9.95
N THR A 252 8.21 -17.77 8.96
CA THR A 252 9.55 -18.33 9.19
C THR A 252 10.52 -17.25 9.72
N LEU A 253 10.51 -16.05 9.13
CA LEU A 253 11.34 -14.93 9.57
C LEU A 253 11.02 -14.46 10.99
N LEU A 254 9.74 -14.43 11.35
CA LEU A 254 9.27 -14.04 12.68
C LEU A 254 9.35 -15.17 13.72
N HIS A 255 9.85 -16.34 13.33
CA HIS A 255 9.80 -17.57 14.13
C HIS A 255 8.38 -17.93 14.61
N ALA A 256 7.38 -17.55 13.81
CA ALA A 256 5.96 -17.84 14.02
C ALA A 256 5.53 -19.16 13.37
N ILE A 257 6.45 -19.96 12.84
CA ILE A 257 6.23 -21.29 12.26
C ILE A 257 7.30 -22.25 12.76
N ASP A 258 6.88 -23.44 13.21
CA ASP A 258 7.80 -24.50 13.56
C ASP A 258 8.36 -25.15 12.27
N THR A 259 9.64 -24.92 11.99
CA THR A 259 10.35 -25.48 10.84
C THR A 259 10.36 -27.01 10.76
N LYS A 260 10.05 -27.74 11.85
CA LYS A 260 10.00 -29.21 11.85
C LYS A 260 8.64 -29.76 11.40
N ASN A 261 7.55 -29.13 11.83
CA ASN A 261 6.19 -29.64 11.66
C ASN A 261 5.32 -28.73 10.77
N ASN A 262 5.85 -27.58 10.35
CA ASN A 262 5.15 -26.50 9.64
C ASN A 262 3.87 -26.03 10.36
N GLU A 263 3.92 -25.97 11.69
CA GLU A 263 2.79 -25.55 12.52
C GLU A 263 2.94 -24.09 12.99
N PRO A 264 1.84 -23.29 13.02
CA PRO A 264 1.88 -21.92 13.52
C PRO A 264 2.23 -21.85 15.02
N ILE A 265 3.22 -21.02 15.34
CA ILE A 265 3.65 -20.69 16.70
C ILE A 265 3.03 -19.36 17.11
N THR A 266 2.59 -19.26 18.37
CA THR A 266 2.11 -18.00 18.95
C THR A 266 3.25 -16.99 19.08
N ILE A 267 3.07 -15.80 18.52
CA ILE A 267 3.98 -14.65 18.66
C ILE A 267 3.21 -13.42 19.17
N PHE A 268 3.93 -12.42 19.70
CA PHE A 268 3.30 -11.18 20.15
C PHE A 268 3.40 -10.08 19.08
N ALA A 269 2.29 -9.41 18.81
CA ALA A 269 2.21 -8.34 17.82
C ALA A 269 1.55 -7.09 18.41
N LEU A 270 1.94 -5.91 17.90
CA LEU A 270 1.49 -4.62 18.40
C LEU A 270 0.09 -4.30 17.89
N LEU A 271 -0.86 -4.05 18.77
CA LEU A 271 -2.23 -3.68 18.41
C LEU A 271 -2.28 -2.26 17.86
N LYS A 272 -2.67 -2.12 16.59
CA LYS A 272 -2.82 -0.84 15.91
C LYS A 272 -4.24 -0.33 15.89
N ASP A 273 -5.19 -1.25 15.73
CA ASP A 273 -6.58 -0.88 15.61
C ASP A 273 -7.52 -1.97 16.11
N VAL A 274 -8.63 -1.52 16.67
CA VAL A 274 -9.75 -2.34 17.13
C VAL A 274 -11.03 -1.62 16.70
N GLU A 275 -11.75 -2.22 15.76
CA GLU A 275 -13.02 -1.72 15.27
C GLU A 275 -14.13 -2.66 15.72
N VAL A 276 -15.04 -2.16 16.55
CA VAL A 276 -16.25 -2.90 16.95
C VAL A 276 -17.29 -2.73 15.84
N VAL A 277 -17.74 -3.85 15.27
CA VAL A 277 -18.76 -3.90 14.22
C VAL A 277 -19.97 -4.70 14.72
N GLU A 278 -21.08 -4.63 14.01
CA GLU A 278 -22.27 -5.42 14.36
C GLU A 278 -21.91 -6.92 14.42
N HIS A 279 -22.02 -7.54 15.59
CA HIS A 279 -21.75 -8.96 15.89
C HIS A 279 -20.26 -9.36 16.03
N GLY A 280 -19.34 -8.41 16.16
CA GLY A 280 -17.94 -8.78 16.41
C GLY A 280 -16.94 -7.63 16.41
N VAL A 281 -15.67 -7.99 16.47
CA VAL A 281 -14.55 -7.06 16.59
C VAL A 281 -13.52 -7.39 15.52
N PHE A 282 -13.22 -6.40 14.67
CA PHE A 282 -12.08 -6.42 13.77
C PHE A 282 -10.85 -5.92 14.49
N LEU A 283 -9.78 -6.70 14.38
CA LEU A 283 -8.54 -6.45 15.07
C LEU A 283 -7.40 -6.38 14.06
N THR A 284 -6.59 -5.32 14.16
CA THR A 284 -5.42 -5.11 13.31
C THR A 284 -4.17 -4.96 14.17
N VAL A 285 -3.19 -5.82 13.92
CA VAL A 285 -1.87 -5.77 14.58
C VAL A 285 -0.77 -5.45 13.58
N GLU A 286 0.36 -4.98 14.09
CA GLU A 286 1.59 -4.78 13.35
C GLU A 286 2.65 -5.76 13.88
N PHE A 287 3.24 -6.54 12.95
CA PHE A 287 4.41 -7.39 13.23
C PHE A 287 5.72 -6.64 13.01
N GLY A 288 5.69 -5.64 12.13
CA GLY A 288 6.78 -4.75 11.80
C GLY A 288 6.32 -3.71 10.78
N PRO A 289 7.15 -2.69 10.47
CA PRO A 289 6.77 -1.63 9.55
C PRO A 289 6.22 -2.18 8.23
N GLY A 290 4.98 -1.84 7.89
CA GLY A 290 4.31 -2.25 6.65
C GLY A 290 3.76 -3.68 6.61
N ILE A 291 3.92 -4.46 7.69
CA ILE A 291 3.43 -5.85 7.80
C ILE A 291 2.45 -5.94 8.95
N TYR A 292 1.19 -6.09 8.57
CA TYR A 292 0.06 -6.12 9.48
C TYR A 292 -0.57 -7.51 9.50
N GLY A 293 -1.24 -7.81 10.60
CA GLY A 293 -2.15 -8.94 10.72
C GLY A 293 -3.56 -8.42 10.92
N SER A 294 -4.56 -9.06 10.32
CA SER A 294 -5.96 -8.79 10.64
C SER A 294 -6.76 -10.04 10.93
N SER A 295 -7.74 -9.90 11.81
CA SER A 295 -8.71 -10.95 12.10
C SER A 295 -10.02 -10.38 12.66
N TYR A 296 -11.05 -11.22 12.64
CA TYR A 296 -12.40 -10.91 13.12
C TYR A 296 -12.86 -11.94 14.16
N PHE A 297 -13.44 -11.47 15.26
CA PHE A 297 -13.93 -12.32 16.36
C PHE A 297 -15.30 -11.87 16.86
N GLY A 298 -15.99 -12.77 17.56
CA GLY A 298 -17.19 -12.40 18.32
C GLY A 298 -16.85 -11.52 19.54
N GLU A 299 -17.86 -10.86 20.09
CA GLU A 299 -17.73 -9.84 21.15
C GLU A 299 -17.24 -10.40 22.50
N ASP A 300 -17.35 -11.71 22.74
CA ASP A 300 -17.05 -12.35 24.04
C ASP A 300 -15.69 -13.07 24.11
N VAL A 301 -14.72 -12.70 23.27
CA VAL A 301 -13.40 -13.35 23.26
C VAL A 301 -12.42 -12.64 24.18
N LYS A 302 -11.74 -13.42 25.03
CA LYS A 302 -10.60 -12.94 25.83
C LYS A 302 -9.29 -13.38 25.21
N VAL A 303 -8.35 -12.45 25.03
CA VAL A 303 -7.07 -12.70 24.37
C VAL A 303 -5.90 -12.57 25.36
N ASN A 304 -4.85 -13.33 25.10
CA ASN A 304 -3.61 -13.25 25.88
C ASN A 304 -2.81 -12.00 25.49
N ILE A 305 -2.46 -11.17 26.48
CA ILE A 305 -1.67 -9.95 26.28
C ILE A 305 -0.35 -10.04 27.06
N LYS A 306 0.71 -9.46 26.50
CA LYS A 306 2.00 -9.34 27.21
C LYS A 306 1.95 -8.12 28.14
N LYS A 307 1.80 -8.37 29.44
CA LYS A 307 1.67 -7.30 30.47
C LYS A 307 2.94 -6.47 30.68
N ASP A 308 4.08 -6.86 30.11
CA ASP A 308 5.38 -6.20 30.30
C ASP A 308 5.72 -5.12 29.26
N PHE A 309 4.75 -4.71 28.43
CA PHE A 309 4.86 -3.56 27.54
C PHE A 309 3.68 -2.60 27.73
N ILE A 310 3.29 -2.36 29.00
CA ILE A 310 2.54 -1.14 29.32
C ILE A 310 3.41 0.01 28.80
N THR A 311 2.88 0.73 27.83
CA THR A 311 3.47 1.92 27.26
C THR A 311 4.01 2.80 28.38
N ASP A 312 5.21 3.29 28.13
CA ASP A 312 5.94 4.25 28.94
C ASP A 312 5.27 5.64 28.89
N ASP A 313 3.97 5.70 29.16
CA ASP A 313 3.24 6.93 29.52
C ASP A 313 3.71 7.50 30.88
N LYS A 314 4.76 6.89 31.46
CA LYS A 314 5.55 7.43 32.57
C LYS A 314 6.94 7.95 32.18
N VAL A 315 7.43 7.72 30.95
CA VAL A 315 8.69 8.31 30.52
C VAL A 315 8.53 9.74 30.00
N GLU A 316 7.35 10.17 29.55
CA GLU A 316 7.14 11.59 29.22
C GLU A 316 7.03 12.51 30.47
N ASN A 317 6.71 11.97 31.65
CA ASN A 317 6.72 12.75 32.89
C ASN A 317 8.05 12.71 33.66
N GLU A 318 8.95 11.76 33.37
CA GLU A 318 10.26 11.71 34.05
C GLU A 318 11.31 12.62 33.38
N TYR A 319 11.12 13.02 32.12
CA TYR A 319 11.98 14.02 31.47
C TYR A 319 11.62 15.47 31.87
N VAL A 320 10.36 15.76 32.19
CA VAL A 320 9.95 17.09 32.69
C VAL A 320 10.39 17.31 34.15
N GLU A 321 10.50 16.25 34.95
CA GLU A 321 11.05 16.37 36.32
C GLU A 321 12.59 16.48 36.34
N LYS A 322 13.30 15.82 35.41
CA LYS A 322 14.77 15.95 35.31
C LYS A 322 15.23 17.30 34.78
N GLU A 323 14.50 17.96 33.88
CA GLU A 323 14.84 19.32 33.46
C GLU A 323 14.65 20.34 34.60
N ASN A 324 13.63 20.17 35.44
CA ASN A 324 13.44 21.02 36.62
C ASN A 324 14.52 20.80 37.70
N ILE A 325 15.06 19.59 37.83
CA ILE A 325 16.16 19.31 38.76
C ILE A 325 17.48 19.90 38.25
N ILE A 326 17.78 19.78 36.95
CA ILE A 326 19.00 20.37 36.36
C ILE A 326 18.94 21.90 36.42
N MET A 327 17.81 22.54 36.07
CA MET A 327 17.64 24.00 36.20
C MET A 327 17.78 24.48 37.65
N LYS A 328 17.27 23.73 38.63
CA LYS A 328 17.35 24.09 40.06
C LYS A 328 18.78 24.01 40.60
N TYR A 329 19.58 23.05 40.15
CA TYR A 329 21.00 22.97 40.51
C TYR A 329 21.90 23.90 39.66
N PHE A 330 21.50 24.24 38.43
CA PHE A 330 22.25 25.16 37.57
C PHE A 330 22.35 26.56 38.18
N TRP A 331 21.29 27.06 38.84
CA TRP A 331 21.32 28.35 39.54
C TRP A 331 22.23 28.32 40.79
N LEU A 332 22.25 27.21 41.52
CA LEU A 332 23.11 27.05 42.71
C LEU A 332 24.59 26.95 42.34
N PHE A 333 24.95 26.14 41.33
CA PHE A 333 26.34 26.01 40.90
C PHE A 333 26.83 27.22 40.10
N GLY A 334 25.97 27.83 39.26
CA GLY A 334 26.30 29.05 38.52
C GLY A 334 26.56 30.25 39.43
N GLY A 335 25.76 30.43 40.49
CA GLY A 335 25.94 31.52 41.45
C GLY A 335 27.24 31.42 42.26
N ALA A 336 27.63 30.20 42.67
CA ALA A 336 28.89 29.97 43.38
C ALA A 336 30.11 30.20 42.49
N LEU A 337 30.06 29.77 41.22
CA LEU A 337 31.15 30.01 40.27
C LEU A 337 31.32 31.51 39.98
N PHE A 338 30.21 32.23 39.81
CA PHE A 338 30.24 33.66 39.54
C PHE A 338 30.84 34.47 40.69
N THR A 339 30.52 34.14 41.94
CA THR A 339 31.09 34.81 43.12
C THR A 339 32.59 34.54 43.27
N ILE A 340 33.07 33.32 42.98
CA ILE A 340 34.50 33.00 42.98
C ILE A 340 35.24 33.80 41.89
N ILE A 341 34.68 33.89 40.68
CA ILE A 341 35.26 34.67 39.58
C ILE A 341 35.31 36.16 39.94
N MET A 342 34.25 36.70 40.54
CA MET A 342 34.22 38.09 40.99
C MET A 342 35.27 38.38 42.08
N ALA A 343 35.42 37.49 43.06
CA ALA A 343 36.42 37.61 44.11
C ALA A 343 37.86 37.56 43.55
N LEU A 344 38.12 36.68 42.58
CA LEU A 344 39.40 36.64 41.86
C LEU A 344 39.65 37.94 41.09
N PHE A 345 38.61 38.49 40.44
CA PHE A 345 38.72 39.74 39.70
C PHE A 345 39.06 40.92 40.61
N VAL A 346 38.44 41.00 41.80
CA VAL A 346 38.74 42.01 42.83
C VAL A 346 40.17 41.84 43.37
N LEU A 347 40.61 40.60 43.61
CA LEU A 347 41.98 40.33 44.05
C LEU A 347 43.03 40.75 43.00
N ILE A 348 42.77 40.47 41.72
CA ILE A 348 43.66 40.88 40.62
C ILE A 348 43.73 42.40 40.55
N PHE A 349 42.60 43.10 40.68
CA PHE A 349 42.57 44.56 40.68
C PHE A 349 43.26 45.17 41.90
N TYR A 350 43.12 44.55 43.07
CA TYR A 350 43.74 45.01 44.31
C TYR A 350 45.26 44.85 44.30
N TYR A 351 45.79 43.80 43.65
CA TYR A 351 47.24 43.60 43.50
C TYR A 351 47.85 44.34 42.31
N SER A 352 47.04 44.87 41.40
CA SER A 352 47.47 45.65 40.23
C SER A 352 47.43 47.17 40.45
N SER A 353 46.88 47.64 41.58
CA SER A 353 47.03 49.03 42.08
C SER A 353 48.06 49.06 43.19
#